data_AF-A0A9D2KKM9-F1
#
_entry.id   AF-A0A9D2KKM9-F1
#
_cell.length_a   1.000
_cell.length_b   1.000
_cell.length_c   1.000
_cell.angle_alpha   90.00
_cell.angle_beta   90.00
_cell.angle_gamma   90.00
#
_symmetry.space_group_name_H-M   'P 1'
#
loop_
_entity.id
_entity.type
_entity.pdbx_description
1 polymer ?
#
loop_
_entity_poly.entity_id
_entity_poly.type
_entity_poly.pdbx_seq_one_letter_code
_entity_poly.pdbx_strand_id
1 'polypeptide(L)'
;MITRVYADGFKGLDFDQPLALRTLITGRVGSGKSARALALALLVTGGLPGTGIARQNAEIFKAVGGGCDTLMVGMEVDGRTFERTFRRKKNGTVTTDCRIDGEPIPKNLFEMELDREGVSIADVSGFLVLSDARKIDDLFRLFPPAGDVRGLTASITTCKDRISAMERDLRAREQSRQALSDAIADLHLPAGSLPEIQARIAMVEGEYQTARDELVREKARLEHEAELAARNVETPAKEPAAPVMSSIATTGHTASAPAMSPIPEKNEGMTALKRVLSALNRAGCSGCAARMVLMREMKQMKVAAHG
;
A
#
# COMPACT_ATOMS: atom_id res chain seq x y z
N MET A 1 29.50 -4.71 -23.76
CA MET A 1 30.29 -3.63 -24.40
C MET A 1 29.51 -3.07 -25.58
N ILE A 2 29.44 -1.75 -25.72
CA ILE A 2 28.77 -1.11 -26.88
C ILE A 2 29.69 -1.20 -28.10
N THR A 3 29.24 -1.89 -29.15
CA THR A 3 30.02 -2.18 -30.38
C THR A 3 29.63 -1.29 -31.55
N ARG A 4 28.42 -0.72 -31.54
CA ARG A 4 27.89 0.08 -32.65
C ARG A 4 26.82 1.05 -32.17
N VAL A 5 26.74 2.21 -32.83
CA VAL A 5 25.67 3.20 -32.62
C VAL A 5 25.22 3.69 -33.99
N TYR A 6 23.91 3.72 -34.19
CA TYR A 6 23.32 4.17 -35.44
C TYR A 6 22.07 5.01 -35.17
N ALA A 7 21.73 5.86 -36.13
CA ALA A 7 20.49 6.62 -36.10
C ALA A 7 20.05 6.99 -37.51
N ASP A 8 18.74 7.06 -37.69
CA ASP A 8 18.09 7.54 -38.90
C ASP A 8 17.18 8.73 -38.55
N GLY A 9 17.34 9.83 -39.29
CA GLY A 9 16.57 11.05 -39.14
C GLY A 9 16.92 11.87 -37.89
N PHE A 10 18.02 11.57 -37.18
CA PHE A 10 18.41 12.28 -35.95
C PHE A 10 19.18 13.56 -36.27
N LYS A 11 18.57 14.71 -35.97
CA LYS A 11 19.04 16.06 -36.31
C LYS A 11 19.34 16.22 -37.81
N GLY A 12 18.60 15.51 -38.66
CA GLY A 12 18.82 15.49 -40.12
C GLY A 12 20.07 14.73 -40.54
N LEU A 13 20.59 13.86 -39.67
CA LEU A 13 21.74 13.00 -39.95
C LEU A 13 21.32 11.55 -39.84
N ASP A 14 21.76 10.77 -40.82
CA ASP A 14 21.77 9.32 -40.79
C ASP A 14 23.21 8.88 -40.57
N PHE A 15 23.44 8.00 -39.61
CA PHE A 15 24.78 7.50 -39.35
C PHE A 15 24.76 6.08 -38.84
N ASP A 16 25.82 5.37 -39.17
CA ASP A 16 26.14 4.05 -38.65
C ASP A 16 27.62 4.05 -38.25
N GLN A 17 27.87 4.00 -36.94
CA GLN A 17 29.19 4.17 -36.37
C GLN A 17 29.59 2.92 -35.57
N PRO A 18 30.53 2.10 -36.08
CA PRO A 18 31.16 1.07 -35.27
C PRO A 18 32.01 1.72 -34.17
N LEU A 19 31.97 1.12 -32.99
CA LEU A 19 32.73 1.53 -31.80
C LEU A 19 33.72 0.43 -31.40
N ALA A 20 34.95 0.84 -31.13
CA ALA A 20 35.97 0.04 -30.48
C ALA A 20 36.11 0.47 -29.01
N LEU A 21 36.94 -0.27 -28.25
CA LEU A 21 37.22 -0.01 -26.82
C LEU A 21 37.59 1.45 -26.54
N ARG A 22 38.31 2.09 -27.47
CA ARG A 22 38.61 3.52 -27.44
C ARG A 22 38.29 4.09 -28.81
N THR A 23 37.25 4.91 -28.88
CA THR A 23 36.83 5.57 -30.12
C THR A 23 36.90 7.07 -29.95
N LEU A 24 37.71 7.74 -30.79
CA LEU A 24 37.84 9.19 -30.82
C LEU A 24 37.08 9.73 -32.05
N ILE A 25 36.07 10.54 -31.81
CA ILE A 25 35.26 11.16 -32.88
C ILE A 25 35.71 12.61 -33.06
N THR A 26 36.37 12.89 -34.17
CA THR A 26 36.86 14.23 -34.54
C THR A 26 36.15 14.75 -35.80
N GLY A 27 36.29 16.04 -36.10
CA GLY A 27 35.61 16.67 -37.23
C GLY A 27 35.30 18.16 -37.00
N ARG A 28 34.83 18.84 -38.04
CA ARG A 28 34.49 20.28 -38.00
C ARG A 28 33.37 20.58 -37.00
N VAL A 29 33.32 21.81 -36.49
CA VAL A 29 32.17 22.27 -35.70
C VAL A 29 30.89 22.13 -36.54
N GLY A 30 29.83 21.59 -35.97
CA GLY A 30 28.57 21.30 -36.68
C GLY A 30 28.53 19.96 -37.44
N SER A 31 29.62 19.19 -37.52
CA SER A 31 29.66 17.92 -38.26
C SER A 31 28.93 16.73 -37.59
N GLY A 32 28.06 16.98 -36.62
CA GLY A 32 27.29 15.92 -35.93
C GLY A 32 28.05 15.11 -34.87
N LYS A 33 29.24 15.54 -34.41
CA LYS A 33 29.99 14.82 -33.34
C LYS A 33 29.15 14.64 -32.08
N SER A 34 28.60 15.74 -31.57
CA SER A 34 27.71 15.73 -30.40
C SER A 34 26.37 15.05 -30.69
N ALA A 35 25.95 14.97 -31.96
CA ALA A 35 24.70 14.29 -32.33
C ALA A 35 24.77 12.79 -32.01
N ARG A 36 25.91 12.13 -32.23
CA ARG A 36 26.12 10.71 -31.88
C ARG A 36 25.98 10.44 -30.38
N ALA A 37 26.58 11.29 -29.55
CA ALA A 37 26.47 11.20 -28.09
C ALA A 37 25.03 11.47 -27.60
N LEU A 38 24.36 12.47 -28.20
CA LEU A 38 22.97 12.79 -27.87
C LEU A 38 21.98 11.73 -28.33
N ALA A 39 22.25 11.04 -29.44
CA ALA A 39 21.46 9.92 -29.91
C ALA A 39 21.51 8.77 -28.87
N LEU A 40 22.71 8.37 -28.43
CA LEU A 40 22.89 7.44 -27.31
C LEU A 40 22.13 7.89 -26.05
N ALA A 41 22.18 9.19 -25.73
CA ALA A 41 21.44 9.74 -24.60
C ALA A 41 19.93 9.57 -24.72
N LEU A 42 19.38 9.81 -25.92
CA LEU A 42 17.97 9.61 -26.20
C LEU A 42 17.55 8.14 -26.15
N LEU A 43 18.40 7.24 -26.63
CA LEU A 43 18.17 5.80 -26.61
C LEU A 43 18.07 5.27 -25.18
N VAL A 44 19.02 5.64 -24.31
CA VAL A 44 19.07 5.12 -22.94
C VAL A 44 18.02 5.80 -22.05
N THR A 45 17.97 7.14 -22.05
CA THR A 45 17.17 7.87 -21.05
C THR A 45 15.76 8.22 -21.50
N GLY A 46 15.49 8.18 -22.80
CA GLY A 46 14.19 8.59 -23.37
C GLY A 46 13.99 10.09 -23.37
N GLY A 47 15.05 10.84 -23.10
CA GLY A 47 15.11 12.29 -23.18
C GLY A 47 16.50 12.76 -23.54
N LEU A 48 16.68 14.07 -23.53
CA LEU A 48 17.96 14.71 -23.81
C LEU A 48 18.39 15.43 -22.52
N PRO A 49 19.20 14.79 -21.67
CA PRO A 49 19.67 15.42 -20.44
C PRO A 49 20.55 16.64 -20.78
N GLY A 50 20.47 17.69 -19.96
CA GLY A 50 21.31 18.88 -20.10
C GLY A 50 20.99 19.81 -21.27
N THR A 51 19.98 19.51 -22.11
CA THR A 51 19.64 20.34 -23.28
C THR A 51 18.47 21.30 -23.07
N GLY A 52 17.78 21.24 -21.92
CA GLY A 52 16.58 22.04 -21.64
C GLY A 52 15.34 21.64 -22.45
N ILE A 53 15.40 20.56 -23.23
CA ILE A 53 14.28 20.04 -24.01
C ILE A 53 13.41 19.21 -23.06
N ALA A 54 12.08 19.39 -23.06
CA ALA A 54 11.23 18.61 -22.18
C ALA A 54 11.23 17.12 -22.56
N ARG A 55 10.91 16.27 -21.58
CA ARG A 55 10.83 14.81 -21.76
C ARG A 55 9.62 14.35 -22.58
N GLN A 56 8.82 15.27 -23.12
CA GLN A 56 7.66 14.92 -23.94
C GLN A 56 8.10 14.51 -25.34
N ASN A 57 7.56 13.39 -25.83
CA ASN A 57 7.92 12.83 -27.14
C ASN A 57 7.74 13.83 -28.30
N ALA A 58 6.69 14.66 -28.24
CA ALA A 58 6.42 15.67 -29.26
C ALA A 58 7.50 16.76 -29.31
N GLU A 59 7.98 17.21 -28.14
CA GLU A 59 9.03 18.22 -28.04
C GLU A 59 10.40 17.67 -28.44
N ILE A 60 10.72 16.46 -28.01
CA ILE A 60 11.92 15.74 -28.44
C ILE A 60 11.93 15.62 -29.96
N PHE A 61 10.85 15.11 -30.55
CA PHE A 61 10.74 14.93 -31.99
C PHE A 61 10.79 16.26 -32.76
N LYS A 62 10.22 17.34 -32.21
CA LYS A 62 10.33 18.68 -32.79
C LYS A 62 11.77 19.21 -32.76
N ALA A 63 12.51 18.93 -31.69
CA ALA A 63 13.87 19.44 -31.49
C ALA A 63 14.95 18.65 -32.24
N VAL A 64 14.78 17.33 -32.38
CA VAL A 64 15.78 16.45 -33.00
C VAL A 64 15.30 15.68 -34.22
N GLY A 65 14.04 15.76 -34.61
CA GLY A 65 13.57 15.16 -35.86
C GLY A 65 14.09 15.92 -37.07
N GLY A 66 14.75 15.23 -38.00
CA GLY A 66 15.32 15.78 -39.23
C GLY A 66 14.31 16.11 -40.33
N GLY A 67 13.07 16.46 -39.99
CA GLY A 67 11.99 16.73 -40.95
C GLY A 67 11.30 15.48 -41.53
N CYS A 68 11.83 14.29 -41.27
CA CYS A 68 11.16 13.02 -41.59
C CYS A 68 10.08 12.68 -40.56
N ASP A 69 9.06 11.89 -40.95
CA ASP A 69 8.01 11.42 -40.04
C ASP A 69 8.47 10.35 -39.06
N THR A 70 9.69 9.83 -39.24
CA THR A 70 10.30 8.80 -38.40
C THR A 70 11.69 9.23 -37.97
N LEU A 71 12.00 8.98 -36.70
CA LEU A 71 13.29 9.19 -36.06
C LEU A 71 13.65 7.89 -35.35
N MET A 72 14.77 7.28 -35.69
CA MET A 72 15.21 6.03 -35.06
C MET A 72 16.62 6.21 -34.53
N VAL A 73 16.86 5.67 -33.34
CA VAL A 73 18.18 5.59 -32.74
C VAL A 73 18.38 4.19 -32.22
N GLY A 74 19.56 3.62 -32.44
CA GLY A 74 19.90 2.32 -31.90
C GLY A 74 21.37 2.19 -31.51
N MET A 75 21.63 1.16 -30.71
CA MET A 75 22.96 0.73 -30.33
C MET A 75 23.03 -0.79 -30.32
N GLU A 76 24.24 -1.32 -30.38
CA GLU A 76 24.52 -2.74 -30.23
C GLU A 76 25.37 -2.96 -28.99
N VAL A 77 24.93 -3.86 -28.11
CA VAL A 77 25.62 -4.23 -26.87
C VAL A 77 25.79 -5.74 -26.84
N ASP A 78 27.03 -6.21 -26.86
CA ASP A 78 27.36 -7.65 -26.79
C ASP A 78 26.57 -8.52 -27.81
N GLY A 79 26.33 -7.98 -29.01
CA GLY A 79 25.62 -8.64 -30.10
C GLY A 79 24.09 -8.49 -30.07
N ARG A 80 23.52 -7.85 -29.04
CA ARG A 80 22.10 -7.50 -28.97
C ARG A 80 21.87 -6.09 -29.48
N THR A 81 20.82 -5.88 -30.26
CA THR A 81 20.44 -4.54 -30.74
C THR A 81 19.36 -3.94 -29.87
N PHE A 82 19.52 -2.67 -29.53
CA PHE A 82 18.53 -1.87 -28.80
C PHE A 82 18.14 -0.69 -29.67
N GLU A 83 16.84 -0.55 -29.95
CA GLU A 83 16.32 0.51 -30.80
C GLU A 83 15.20 1.27 -30.11
N ARG A 84 15.18 2.59 -30.29
CA ARG A 84 14.07 3.45 -29.94
C ARG A 84 13.67 4.28 -31.15
N THR A 85 12.44 4.09 -31.59
CA THR A 85 11.87 4.76 -32.75
C THR A 85 10.76 5.71 -32.32
N PHE A 86 10.82 6.95 -32.78
CA PHE A 86 9.75 7.93 -32.66
C PHE A 86 9.08 8.10 -34.01
N ARG A 87 7.75 7.99 -34.04
CA ARG A 87 6.95 8.17 -35.26
C ARG A 87 5.89 9.24 -35.07
N ARG A 88 5.85 10.21 -35.99
CA ARG A 88 4.78 11.19 -36.09
C ARG A 88 3.62 10.56 -36.88
N LYS A 89 2.47 10.46 -36.25
CA LYS A 89 1.22 10.04 -36.90
C LYS A 89 0.61 11.20 -37.69
N LYS A 90 -0.29 10.88 -38.62
CA LYS A 90 -1.02 11.87 -39.45
C LYS A 90 -1.81 12.91 -38.63
N ASN A 91 -2.21 12.56 -37.41
CA ASN A 91 -2.89 13.44 -36.46
C ASN A 91 -1.94 14.35 -35.67
N GLY A 92 -0.64 14.35 -35.97
CA GLY A 92 0.40 15.12 -35.26
C GLY A 92 0.88 14.50 -33.94
N THR A 93 0.29 13.39 -33.49
CA THR A 93 0.76 12.69 -32.27
C THR A 93 2.08 11.96 -32.55
N VAL A 94 3.03 12.07 -31.62
CA VAL A 94 4.30 11.33 -31.69
C VAL A 94 4.24 10.11 -30.77
N THR A 95 4.37 8.92 -31.36
CA THR A 95 4.49 7.65 -30.63
C THR A 95 5.93 7.20 -30.52
N THR A 96 6.23 6.43 -29.47
CA THR A 96 7.55 5.83 -29.25
C THR A 96 7.42 4.32 -29.21
N ASP A 97 8.20 3.65 -30.04
CA ASP A 97 8.30 2.20 -30.11
C ASP A 97 9.72 1.80 -29.70
N CYS A 98 9.87 0.81 -28.83
CA CYS A 98 11.16 0.27 -28.41
C CYS A 98 11.30 -1.15 -28.94
N ARG A 99 12.49 -1.53 -29.41
CA ARG A 99 12.77 -2.88 -29.90
C ARG A 99 14.09 -3.41 -29.34
N ILE A 100 14.13 -4.72 -29.12
CA ILE A 100 15.38 -5.44 -28.84
C ILE A 100 15.47 -6.57 -29.87
N ASP A 101 16.59 -6.67 -30.57
CA ASP A 101 16.81 -7.66 -31.65
C ASP A 101 15.70 -7.64 -32.73
N GLY A 102 15.12 -6.47 -32.98
CA GLY A 102 14.03 -6.26 -33.93
C GLY A 102 12.61 -6.53 -33.37
N GLU A 103 12.49 -7.16 -32.20
CA GLU A 103 11.22 -7.49 -31.56
C GLU A 103 10.65 -6.28 -30.78
N PRO A 104 9.37 -5.91 -30.93
CA PRO A 104 8.76 -4.82 -30.20
C PRO A 104 8.58 -5.15 -28.72
N ILE A 105 9.06 -4.27 -27.85
CA ILE A 105 9.03 -4.45 -26.40
C ILE A 105 8.42 -3.21 -25.73
N PRO A 106 7.57 -3.39 -24.71
CA PRO A 106 7.03 -2.26 -23.95
C PRO A 106 8.14 -1.48 -23.24
N LYS A 107 7.98 -0.15 -23.17
CA LYS A 107 8.99 0.77 -22.65
C LYS A 107 9.58 0.36 -21.29
N ASN A 108 8.76 -0.13 -20.37
CA ASN A 108 9.22 -0.53 -19.03
C ASN A 108 10.19 -1.71 -19.07
N LEU A 109 9.91 -2.72 -19.91
CA LEU A 109 10.80 -3.88 -20.08
C LEU A 109 12.07 -3.50 -20.84
N PHE A 110 11.97 -2.56 -21.77
CA PHE A 110 13.14 -2.02 -22.49
C PHE A 110 14.11 -1.32 -21.52
N GLU A 111 13.61 -0.49 -20.62
CA GLU A 111 14.44 0.18 -19.60
C GLU A 111 15.06 -0.83 -18.61
N MET A 112 14.32 -1.87 -18.23
CA MET A 112 14.87 -2.95 -17.39
C MET A 112 16.00 -3.73 -18.06
N GLU A 113 15.89 -4.04 -19.36
CA GLU A 113 16.94 -4.78 -20.06
C GLU A 113 18.19 -3.89 -20.28
N LEU A 114 18.02 -2.58 -20.51
CA LEU A 114 19.14 -1.63 -20.52
C LEU A 114 19.89 -1.59 -19.18
N ASP A 115 19.16 -1.55 -18.08
CA ASP A 115 19.74 -1.57 -16.73
C ASP A 115 20.45 -2.91 -16.46
N ARG A 116 19.91 -4.03 -16.97
CA ARG A 116 20.52 -5.36 -16.86
C ARG A 116 21.85 -5.47 -17.60
N GLU A 117 21.95 -4.86 -18.78
CA GLU A 117 23.20 -4.76 -19.54
C GLU A 117 24.18 -3.73 -18.93
N GLY A 118 23.78 -3.06 -17.83
CA GLY A 118 24.63 -2.09 -17.13
C GLY A 118 24.83 -0.78 -17.90
N VAL A 119 23.96 -0.46 -18.86
CA VAL A 119 24.10 0.75 -19.67
C VAL A 119 23.55 1.94 -18.91
N SER A 120 24.44 2.84 -18.50
CA SER A 120 24.07 4.08 -17.83
C SER A 120 24.81 5.29 -18.40
N ILE A 121 24.18 6.45 -18.30
CA ILE A 121 24.76 7.73 -18.75
C ILE A 121 25.02 8.59 -17.53
N ALA A 122 26.26 9.03 -17.40
CA ALA A 122 26.70 9.98 -16.39
C ALA A 122 26.85 11.36 -17.04
N ASP A 123 25.96 12.29 -16.66
CA ASP A 123 26.13 13.71 -16.98
C ASP A 123 26.91 14.37 -15.86
N VAL A 124 28.20 14.61 -16.10
CA VAL A 124 29.11 15.23 -15.12
C VAL A 124 28.66 16.65 -14.77
N SER A 125 28.20 17.42 -15.76
CA SER A 125 27.74 18.78 -15.54
C SER A 125 26.47 18.81 -14.70
N GLY A 126 25.52 17.92 -15.02
CA GLY A 126 24.31 17.73 -14.23
C GLY A 126 24.62 17.30 -12.79
N PHE A 127 25.52 16.34 -12.62
CA PHE A 127 25.92 15.81 -11.32
C PHE A 127 26.49 16.87 -10.37
N LEU A 128 27.30 17.80 -10.89
CA LEU A 128 27.92 18.85 -10.07
C LEU A 128 26.89 19.82 -9.46
N VAL A 129 25.78 20.05 -10.16
CA VAL A 129 24.70 20.97 -9.74
C VAL A 129 23.75 20.33 -8.72
N LEU A 130 23.76 18.99 -8.59
CA LEU A 130 22.91 18.29 -7.63
C LEU A 130 23.28 18.60 -6.18
N SER A 131 22.28 18.49 -5.29
CA SER A 131 22.54 18.47 -3.85
C SER A 131 23.33 17.22 -3.46
N ASP A 132 24.06 17.29 -2.35
CA ASP A 132 24.93 16.18 -1.91
C ASP A 132 24.14 14.88 -1.69
N ALA A 133 22.92 14.96 -1.16
CA ALA A 133 22.03 13.80 -1.04
C ALA A 133 21.72 13.17 -2.42
N ARG A 134 21.41 13.99 -3.42
CA ARG A 134 21.13 13.50 -4.78
C ARG A 134 22.38 12.97 -5.48
N LYS A 135 23.55 13.55 -5.21
CA LYS A 135 24.83 13.01 -5.70
C LYS A 135 25.07 11.60 -5.18
N ILE A 136 24.79 11.36 -3.90
CA ILE A 136 24.90 10.02 -3.29
C ILE A 136 23.91 9.06 -3.96
N ASP A 137 22.67 9.47 -4.18
CA ASP A 137 21.67 8.65 -4.86
C ASP A 137 22.06 8.28 -6.30
N ASP A 138 22.61 9.24 -7.05
CA ASP A 138 23.14 9.03 -8.40
C ASP A 138 24.36 8.10 -8.41
N LEU A 139 25.25 8.24 -7.43
CA LEU A 139 26.39 7.32 -7.27
C LEU A 139 25.91 5.89 -6.97
N PHE A 140 24.92 5.71 -6.09
CA PHE A 140 24.34 4.40 -5.85
C PHE A 140 23.57 3.85 -7.06
N ARG A 141 23.08 4.71 -7.95
CA ARG A 141 22.48 4.27 -9.22
C ARG A 141 23.55 3.77 -10.20
N LEU A 142 24.65 4.49 -10.34
CA LEU A 142 25.75 4.15 -11.26
C LEU A 142 26.60 2.98 -10.75
N PHE A 143 26.78 2.90 -9.43
CA PHE A 143 27.57 1.90 -8.74
C PHE A 143 26.74 1.29 -7.61
N PRO A 144 25.81 0.38 -7.96
CA PRO A 144 25.01 -0.30 -6.95
C PRO A 144 25.96 -1.01 -5.96
N PRO A 145 25.87 -0.71 -4.66
CA PRO A 145 26.66 -1.42 -3.67
C PRO A 145 26.29 -2.92 -3.71
N ALA A 146 27.24 -3.80 -3.38
CA ALA A 146 27.01 -5.25 -3.37
C ALA A 146 25.90 -5.71 -2.40
N GLY A 147 25.38 -4.83 -1.55
CA GLY A 147 24.22 -5.05 -0.69
C GLY A 147 23.04 -4.16 -1.06
N ASP A 148 21.82 -4.63 -0.79
CA ASP A 148 20.57 -3.91 -1.10
C ASP A 148 20.30 -2.75 -0.11
N VAL A 149 21.04 -1.66 -0.25
CA VAL A 149 20.89 -0.46 0.60
C VAL A 149 19.53 0.21 0.39
N ARG A 150 18.97 0.11 -0.82
CA ARG A 150 17.64 0.68 -1.14
C ARG A 150 16.51 -0.13 -0.52
N GLY A 151 16.58 -1.47 -0.58
CA GLY A 151 15.63 -2.36 0.10
C GLY A 151 15.71 -2.24 1.62
N LEU A 152 16.89 -2.00 2.19
CA LEU A 152 17.03 -1.67 3.61
C LEU A 152 16.31 -0.37 3.97
N THR A 153 16.44 0.66 3.14
CA THR A 153 15.75 1.94 3.35
C THR A 153 14.23 1.79 3.27
N ALA A 154 13.72 1.03 2.29
CA ALA A 154 12.30 0.70 2.16
C ALA A 154 11.78 -0.16 3.33
N SER A 155 12.61 -1.06 3.85
CA SER A 155 12.28 -1.85 5.04
C SER A 155 12.23 -0.98 6.28
N ILE A 156 13.14 0.00 6.42
CA ILE A 156 13.14 0.97 7.52
C ILE A 156 11.88 1.83 7.47
N THR A 157 11.46 2.34 6.31
CA THR A 157 10.23 3.13 6.19
C THR A 157 9.00 2.30 6.55
N THR A 158 8.91 1.08 6.01
CA THR A 158 7.81 0.15 6.34
C THR A 158 7.75 -0.14 7.84
N CYS A 159 8.90 -0.37 8.48
CA CYS A 159 8.96 -0.56 9.93
C CYS A 159 8.54 0.69 10.71
N LYS A 160 8.95 1.90 10.28
CA LYS A 160 8.52 3.16 10.89
C LYS A 160 7.00 3.33 10.80
N ASP A 161 6.41 3.07 9.65
CA ASP A 161 4.97 3.18 9.45
C ASP A 161 4.19 2.20 10.34
N ARG A 162 4.71 0.98 10.51
CA ARG A 162 4.16 -0.02 11.44
C ARG A 162 4.27 0.42 12.89
N ILE A 163 5.39 1.00 13.30
CA ILE A 163 5.56 1.56 14.66
C ILE A 163 4.53 2.66 14.89
N SER A 164 4.39 3.61 13.96
CA SER A 164 3.43 4.70 14.08
C SER A 164 1.97 4.24 14.04
N ALA A 165 1.66 3.11 13.39
CA ALA A 165 0.35 2.48 13.46
C ALA A 165 0.11 1.87 14.85
N MET A 166 1.06 1.08 15.36
CA MET A 166 0.95 0.48 16.70
C MET A 166 0.84 1.53 17.81
N GLU A 167 1.57 2.65 17.71
CA GLU A 167 1.47 3.76 18.67
C GLU A 167 0.09 4.44 18.64
N ARG A 168 -0.58 4.48 17.49
CA ARG A 168 -1.95 5.00 17.38
C ARG A 168 -2.94 4.03 18.03
N ASP A 169 -2.80 2.74 17.76
CA ASP A 169 -3.66 1.71 18.36
C ASP A 169 -3.50 1.65 19.89
N LEU A 170 -2.26 1.79 20.38
CA LEU A 170 -1.97 1.81 21.82
C LEU A 170 -2.63 3.02 22.50
N ARG A 171 -2.54 4.21 21.88
CA ARG A 171 -3.24 5.41 22.36
C ARG A 171 -4.76 5.24 22.38
N ALA A 172 -5.35 4.65 21.34
CA ALA A 172 -6.79 4.40 21.28
C ALA A 172 -7.26 3.42 22.36
N ARG A 173 -6.47 2.37 22.63
CA ARG A 173 -6.75 1.41 23.70
C ARG A 173 -6.63 2.02 25.08
N GLU A 174 -5.63 2.88 25.31
CA GLU A 174 -5.44 3.56 26.59
C GLU A 174 -6.61 4.51 26.88
N GLN A 175 -7.08 5.26 25.88
CA GLN A 175 -8.27 6.10 25.99
C GLN A 175 -9.52 5.26 26.32
N SER A 176 -9.67 4.11 25.67
CA SER A 176 -10.78 3.19 25.94
C SER A 176 -10.73 2.63 27.36
N ARG A 177 -9.52 2.28 27.85
CA ARG A 177 -9.29 1.83 29.23
C ARG A 177 -9.67 2.92 30.24
N GLN A 178 -9.25 4.16 29.97
CA GLN A 178 -9.58 5.29 30.82
C GLN A 178 -11.09 5.53 30.87
N ALA A 179 -11.76 5.55 29.71
CA ALA A 179 -13.21 5.71 29.64
C ALA A 179 -13.97 4.62 30.39
N LEU A 180 -13.53 3.36 30.32
CA LEU A 180 -14.11 2.26 31.10
C LEU A 180 -13.84 2.41 32.60
N SER A 181 -12.63 2.84 32.98
CA SER A 181 -12.29 3.10 34.38
C SER A 181 -13.17 4.20 34.97
N ASP A 182 -13.38 5.28 34.22
CA ASP A 182 -14.21 6.41 34.62
C ASP A 182 -15.69 5.96 34.72
N ALA A 183 -16.18 5.19 33.74
CA ALA A 183 -17.53 4.62 33.77
C ALA A 183 -17.78 3.65 34.95
N ILE A 184 -16.76 2.88 35.35
CA ILE A 184 -16.83 2.02 36.54
C ILE A 184 -16.85 2.87 37.81
N ALA A 185 -16.06 3.94 37.87
CA ALA A 185 -16.04 4.85 39.01
C ALA A 185 -17.37 5.62 39.17
N ASP A 186 -18.00 6.00 38.05
CA ASP A 186 -19.29 6.69 38.02
C ASP A 186 -20.49 5.74 38.27
N LEU A 187 -20.26 4.43 38.33
CA LEU A 187 -21.29 3.44 38.56
C LEU A 187 -21.72 3.46 40.04
N HIS A 188 -22.70 4.31 40.34
CA HIS A 188 -23.33 4.42 41.65
C HIS A 188 -24.21 3.19 41.90
N LEU A 189 -23.63 2.13 42.45
CA LEU A 189 -24.38 0.97 42.92
C LEU A 189 -25.32 1.41 44.05
N PRO A 190 -26.59 0.97 44.05
CA PRO A 190 -27.52 1.29 45.14
C PRO A 190 -26.99 0.72 46.46
N ALA A 191 -26.94 1.55 47.49
CA ALA A 191 -26.52 1.12 48.82
C ALA A 191 -27.55 0.14 49.41
N GLY A 192 -27.10 -1.07 49.74
CA GLY A 192 -27.94 -2.12 50.33
C GLY A 192 -27.32 -3.51 50.16
N SER A 193 -27.82 -4.50 50.90
CA SER A 193 -27.40 -5.88 50.70
C SER A 193 -28.05 -6.48 49.44
N LEU A 194 -27.35 -7.36 48.73
CA LEU A 194 -27.84 -8.06 47.53
C LEU A 194 -29.27 -8.63 47.68
N PRO A 195 -29.66 -9.23 48.82
CA PRO A 195 -31.03 -9.72 49.04
C PRO A 195 -32.09 -8.63 49.06
N GLU A 196 -31.81 -7.46 49.65
CA GLU A 196 -32.76 -6.35 49.75
C GLU A 196 -33.05 -5.73 48.37
N ILE A 197 -32.02 -5.66 47.52
CA ILE A 197 -32.16 -5.15 46.15
C ILE A 197 -32.97 -6.13 45.30
N GLN A 198 -32.72 -7.43 45.42
CA GLN A 198 -33.50 -8.47 44.71
C GLN A 198 -34.96 -8.48 45.13
N ALA A 199 -35.25 -8.33 46.43
CA ALA A 199 -36.62 -8.22 46.92
C ALA A 199 -37.34 -6.98 46.38
N ARG A 200 -36.63 -5.84 46.30
CA ARG A 200 -37.18 -4.59 45.76
C ARG A 200 -37.42 -4.67 44.25
N ILE A 201 -36.55 -5.34 43.49
CA ILE A 201 -36.76 -5.60 42.06
C ILE A 201 -38.00 -6.48 41.87
N ALA A 202 -38.12 -7.57 42.64
CA ALA A 202 -39.27 -8.48 42.54
C ALA A 202 -40.60 -7.78 42.89
N MET A 203 -40.60 -6.87 43.87
CA MET A 203 -41.77 -6.04 44.18
C MET A 203 -42.17 -5.13 43.02
N VAL A 204 -41.21 -4.38 42.46
CA VAL A 204 -41.48 -3.43 41.36
C VAL A 204 -41.90 -4.16 40.08
N GLU A 205 -41.32 -5.34 39.80
CA GLU A 205 -41.75 -6.20 38.70
C GLU A 205 -43.18 -6.72 38.89
N GLY A 206 -43.56 -7.08 40.12
CA GLY A 206 -44.92 -7.45 40.46
C GLY A 206 -45.91 -6.31 40.25
N GLU A 207 -45.59 -5.11 40.74
CA GLU A 207 -46.41 -3.90 40.55
C GLU A 207 -46.58 -3.55 39.06
N TYR A 208 -45.52 -3.71 38.26
CA TYR A 208 -45.59 -3.49 36.82
C TYR A 208 -46.47 -4.51 36.10
N GLN A 209 -46.40 -5.78 36.50
CA GLN A 209 -47.26 -6.83 35.95
C GLN A 209 -48.74 -6.60 36.31
N THR A 210 -49.04 -6.23 37.56
CA THR A 210 -50.42 -5.93 37.97
C THR A 210 -50.99 -4.72 37.22
N ALA A 211 -50.20 -3.65 37.05
CA ALA A 211 -50.63 -2.47 36.28
C ALA A 211 -50.86 -2.80 34.80
N ARG A 212 -50.04 -3.69 34.23
CA ARG A 212 -50.19 -4.16 32.85
C ARG A 212 -51.46 -5.01 32.69
N ASP A 213 -51.76 -5.89 33.63
CA ASP A 213 -52.97 -6.72 33.62
C ASP A 213 -54.24 -5.89 33.81
N GLU A 214 -54.20 -4.85 34.65
CA GLU A 214 -55.30 -3.89 34.80
C GLU A 214 -55.57 -3.13 33.50
N LEU A 215 -54.52 -2.65 32.81
CA LEU A 215 -54.67 -2.00 31.50
C LEU A 215 -55.28 -2.94 30.45
N VAL A 216 -54.93 -4.22 30.47
CA VAL A 216 -55.52 -5.22 29.57
C VAL A 216 -56.99 -5.46 29.91
N ARG A 217 -57.35 -5.54 31.19
CA ARG A 217 -58.76 -5.70 31.63
C ARG A 217 -59.61 -4.49 31.29
N GLU A 218 -59.10 -3.28 31.49
CA GLU A 218 -59.79 -2.04 31.12
C GLU A 218 -59.99 -1.93 29.60
N LYS A 219 -58.98 -2.28 28.79
CA LYS A 219 -59.13 -2.34 27.34
C LYS A 219 -60.20 -3.34 26.90
N ALA A 220 -60.21 -4.54 27.49
CA ALA A 220 -61.24 -5.54 27.18
C ALA A 220 -62.66 -5.08 27.57
N ARG A 221 -62.81 -4.31 28.66
CA ARG A 221 -64.09 -3.70 29.04
C ARG A 221 -64.55 -2.66 28.02
N LEU A 222 -63.66 -1.75 27.64
CA LEU A 222 -63.95 -0.72 26.64
C LEU A 222 -64.28 -1.32 25.27
N GLU A 223 -63.59 -2.38 24.87
CA GLU A 223 -63.90 -3.13 23.64
C GLU A 223 -65.27 -3.80 23.74
N HIS A 224 -65.62 -4.42 24.87
CA HIS A 224 -66.93 -5.06 25.04
C HIS A 224 -68.08 -4.03 25.07
N GLU A 225 -67.88 -2.86 25.68
CA GLU A 225 -68.83 -1.76 25.65
C GLU A 225 -68.97 -1.15 24.24
N ALA A 226 -67.87 -1.02 23.51
CA ALA A 226 -67.89 -0.60 22.11
C ALA A 226 -68.61 -1.61 21.20
N GLU A 227 -68.43 -2.91 21.42
CA GLU A 227 -69.16 -3.96 20.71
C GLU A 227 -70.66 -3.94 21.03
N LEU A 228 -71.05 -3.71 22.29
CA LEU A 228 -72.46 -3.57 22.67
C LEU A 228 -73.09 -2.29 22.11
N ALA A 229 -72.34 -1.18 22.02
CA ALA A 229 -72.76 0.05 21.37
C ALA A 229 -72.90 -0.11 19.85
N ALA A 230 -71.96 -0.80 19.20
CA ALA A 230 -72.03 -1.14 17.78
C ALA A 230 -73.23 -2.07 17.48
N ARG A 231 -73.53 -3.01 18.36
CA ARG A 231 -74.67 -3.93 18.23
C ARG A 231 -76.04 -3.24 18.38
N ASN A 232 -76.09 -2.06 19.00
CA ASN A 232 -77.32 -1.25 19.12
C ASN A 232 -77.53 -0.27 17.96
N VAL A 233 -76.58 -0.14 17.02
CA VAL A 233 -76.65 0.85 15.93
C VAL A 233 -76.82 0.24 14.54
N GLU A 234 -76.70 -1.09 14.33
CA GLU A 234 -76.79 -1.65 12.97
C GLU A 234 -77.58 -2.98 12.83
N THR A 235 -78.65 -2.93 12.03
CA THR A 235 -79.07 -4.00 11.09
C THR A 235 -79.58 -3.34 9.79
N PRO A 236 -79.45 -3.96 8.61
CA PRO A 236 -78.26 -4.61 8.04
C PRO A 236 -78.04 -4.26 6.54
N ALA A 237 -76.82 -4.38 6.00
CA ALA A 237 -76.58 -4.77 4.60
C ALA A 237 -75.10 -5.07 4.28
N LYS A 238 -74.84 -6.34 3.88
CA LYS A 238 -74.06 -6.81 2.70
C LYS A 238 -72.79 -6.01 2.29
N GLU A 239 -71.61 -6.56 2.01
CA GLU A 239 -71.11 -7.83 1.44
C GLU A 239 -69.62 -8.02 1.85
N PRO A 240 -69.03 -9.22 1.71
CA PRO A 240 -67.66 -9.50 2.10
C PRO A 240 -66.68 -9.24 0.94
N ALA A 241 -65.68 -8.37 1.16
CA ALA A 241 -64.49 -8.26 0.33
C ALA A 241 -63.24 -8.29 1.22
N ALA A 242 -62.30 -9.17 0.86
CA ALA A 242 -61.03 -9.46 1.53
C ALA A 242 -60.13 -8.20 1.67
N PRO A 243 -59.15 -8.16 2.60
CA PRO A 243 -57.80 -8.59 2.18
C PRO A 243 -56.86 -9.14 3.29
N VAL A 244 -55.90 -9.96 2.84
CA VAL A 244 -54.44 -9.89 3.08
C VAL A 244 -53.96 -9.07 4.30
N MET A 245 -53.31 -9.73 5.27
CA MET A 245 -51.89 -9.56 5.63
C MET A 245 -51.55 -10.27 6.96
N SER A 246 -50.49 -11.10 6.92
CA SER A 246 -49.22 -10.87 7.62
C SER A 246 -49.28 -10.97 9.15
N SER A 247 -48.70 -12.04 9.69
CA SER A 247 -48.29 -12.10 11.09
C SER A 247 -46.92 -12.77 11.15
N ILE A 248 -45.94 -11.91 11.36
CA ILE A 248 -44.54 -12.20 11.65
C ILE A 248 -44.47 -13.04 12.93
N ALA A 249 -43.93 -14.25 12.82
CA ALA A 249 -43.54 -15.07 13.96
C ALA A 249 -42.08 -14.79 14.33
N THR A 250 -41.91 -14.19 15.50
CA THR A 250 -41.02 -14.58 16.59
C THR A 250 -39.60 -15.09 16.23
N THR A 251 -38.65 -14.19 16.47
CA THR A 251 -37.28 -14.37 17.01
C THR A 251 -36.79 -15.79 17.32
N GLY A 252 -35.65 -16.14 16.71
CA GLY A 252 -34.72 -17.16 17.17
C GLY A 252 -33.28 -16.70 16.99
N HIS A 253 -32.76 -15.90 17.93
CA HIS A 253 -31.33 -15.63 18.03
C HIS A 253 -30.62 -16.84 18.66
N THR A 254 -29.71 -17.45 17.91
CA THR A 254 -28.64 -18.29 18.47
C THR A 254 -27.31 -17.69 18.03
N ALA A 255 -26.75 -16.80 18.86
CA ALA A 255 -25.38 -16.34 18.72
C ALA A 255 -24.48 -17.20 19.60
N SER A 256 -23.69 -18.04 18.95
CA SER A 256 -22.64 -18.85 19.56
C SER A 256 -21.52 -17.96 20.09
N ALA A 257 -21.15 -18.14 21.35
CA ALA A 257 -20.00 -17.50 21.98
C ALA A 257 -18.69 -18.17 21.50
N PRO A 258 -17.64 -17.41 21.13
CA PRO A 258 -16.30 -17.96 21.05
C PRO A 258 -15.63 -17.90 22.43
N ALA A 259 -15.01 -19.02 22.78
CA ALA A 259 -14.32 -19.29 24.03
C ALA A 259 -13.20 -18.29 24.34
N MET A 260 -13.13 -17.86 25.60
CA MET A 260 -11.97 -17.18 26.18
C MET A 260 -10.77 -18.13 26.25
N SER A 261 -9.63 -17.68 25.74
CA SER A 261 -8.33 -18.29 26.03
C SER A 261 -7.75 -17.67 27.32
N PRO A 262 -6.97 -18.42 28.13
CA PRO A 262 -6.52 -17.94 29.43
C PRO A 262 -5.45 -16.83 29.32
N ILE A 263 -5.48 -15.94 30.30
CA ILE A 263 -4.47 -14.90 30.56
C ILE A 263 -3.13 -15.58 30.89
N PRO A 264 -1.99 -15.17 30.29
CA PRO A 264 -0.70 -15.71 30.69
C PRO A 264 -0.08 -14.90 31.84
N GLU A 265 0.37 -15.67 32.83
CA GLU A 265 1.10 -15.24 34.01
C GLU A 265 2.49 -14.66 33.67
N LYS A 266 3.01 -13.87 34.63
CA LYS A 266 4.20 -12.99 34.59
C LYS A 266 5.57 -13.59 34.19
N ASN A 267 5.65 -14.83 33.70
CA ASN A 267 6.93 -15.51 33.39
C ASN A 267 7.09 -16.06 31.96
N GLU A 268 6.16 -15.80 31.04
CA GLU A 268 6.20 -16.38 29.67
C GLU A 268 7.24 -15.76 28.71
N GLY A 269 7.63 -14.51 28.91
CA GLY A 269 8.53 -13.82 27.96
C GLY A 269 9.90 -14.52 27.83
N MET A 270 10.45 -14.99 28.95
CA MET A 270 11.77 -15.65 28.93
C MET A 270 11.70 -17.07 28.34
N THR A 271 10.60 -17.79 28.53
CA THR A 271 10.39 -19.12 27.92
C THR A 271 10.12 -19.01 26.42
N ALA A 272 9.40 -17.99 25.96
CA ALA A 272 9.21 -17.72 24.54
C ALA A 272 10.56 -17.40 23.84
N LEU A 273 11.38 -16.52 24.43
CA LEU A 273 12.70 -16.16 23.88
C LEU A 273 13.66 -17.36 23.83
N LYS A 274 13.62 -18.26 24.83
CA LYS A 274 14.39 -19.52 24.82
C LYS A 274 13.97 -20.46 23.69
N ARG A 275 12.67 -20.57 23.37
CA ARG A 275 12.19 -21.39 22.25
C ARG A 275 12.71 -20.86 20.92
N VAL A 276 12.66 -19.53 20.72
CA VAL A 276 13.16 -18.86 19.49
C VAL A 276 14.67 -19.04 19.36
N LEU A 277 15.44 -18.89 20.44
CA LEU A 277 16.88 -19.14 20.44
C LEU A 277 17.22 -20.60 20.08
N SER A 278 16.42 -21.56 20.57
CA SER A 278 16.61 -22.98 20.23
C SER A 278 16.34 -23.26 18.75
N ALA A 279 15.35 -22.61 18.15
CA ALA A 279 15.03 -22.73 16.73
C ALA A 279 16.15 -22.15 15.85
N LEU A 280 16.69 -20.97 16.24
CA LEU A 280 17.81 -20.35 15.53
C LEU A 280 19.11 -21.18 15.60
N ASN A 281 19.35 -21.86 16.73
CA ASN A 281 20.49 -22.76 16.87
C ASN A 281 20.32 -24.03 16.02
N ARG A 282 19.12 -24.60 15.93
CA ARG A 282 18.83 -25.73 15.03
C ARG A 282 18.97 -25.34 13.56
N ALA A 283 18.70 -24.09 13.22
CA ALA A 283 18.87 -23.55 11.87
C ALA A 283 20.33 -23.17 11.52
N GLY A 284 21.31 -23.44 12.38
CA GLY A 284 22.72 -23.16 12.11
C GLY A 284 23.10 -21.66 12.13
N CYS A 285 22.23 -20.80 12.64
CA CYS A 285 22.41 -19.34 12.62
C CYS A 285 23.26 -18.87 13.82
N SER A 286 24.55 -19.23 13.82
CA SER A 286 25.46 -18.96 14.95
C SER A 286 25.90 -17.49 15.06
N GLY A 287 25.89 -16.73 13.95
CA GLY A 287 26.38 -15.36 13.86
C GLY A 287 25.35 -14.30 13.47
N CYS A 288 24.05 -14.58 13.53
CA CYS A 288 23.03 -13.62 13.06
C CYS A 288 22.70 -12.54 14.09
N ALA A 289 22.39 -11.33 13.60
CA ALA A 289 22.00 -10.19 14.42
C ALA A 289 20.78 -10.50 15.32
N ALA A 290 19.83 -11.29 14.82
CA ALA A 290 18.67 -11.74 15.59
C ALA A 290 19.06 -12.52 16.86
N ARG A 291 20.08 -13.38 16.79
CA ARG A 291 20.59 -14.12 17.95
C ARG A 291 21.27 -13.20 18.97
N MET A 292 22.05 -12.22 18.50
CA MET A 292 22.71 -11.27 19.39
C MET A 292 21.71 -10.37 20.14
N VAL A 293 20.67 -9.91 19.45
CA VAL A 293 19.58 -9.14 20.06
C VAL A 293 18.81 -9.99 21.07
N LEU A 294 18.45 -11.24 20.72
CA LEU A 294 17.76 -12.16 21.65
C LEU A 294 18.58 -12.46 22.91
N MET A 295 19.90 -12.66 22.79
CA MET A 295 20.76 -12.85 23.96
C MET A 295 20.87 -11.60 24.84
N ARG A 296 20.88 -10.41 24.24
CA ARG A 296 20.90 -9.13 24.97
C ARG A 296 19.61 -8.92 25.76
N GLU A 297 18.46 -9.12 25.13
CA GLU A 297 17.14 -9.03 25.76
C GLU A 297 16.97 -10.05 26.89
N MET A 298 17.40 -11.30 26.67
CA MET A 298 17.41 -12.31 27.73
C MET A 298 18.33 -11.94 28.91
N LYS A 299 19.46 -11.26 28.66
CA LYS A 299 20.35 -10.78 29.73
C LYS A 299 19.70 -9.63 30.51
N GLN A 300 19.05 -8.69 29.83
CA GLN A 300 18.34 -7.58 30.48
C GLN A 300 17.18 -8.07 31.35
N MET A 301 16.40 -9.05 30.87
CA MET A 301 15.32 -9.65 31.66
C MET A 301 15.83 -10.47 32.86
N LYS A 302 17.02 -11.09 32.79
CA LYS A 302 17.63 -11.75 33.95
C LYS A 302 18.10 -10.74 35.01
N VAL A 303 18.65 -9.61 34.58
CA VAL A 303 19.09 -8.53 35.49
C VAL A 303 17.89 -7.88 36.17
N ALA A 304 16.80 -7.64 35.43
CA ALA A 304 15.56 -7.09 35.97
C ALA A 304 14.81 -8.03 36.94
N ALA A 305 15.13 -9.33 36.94
CA ALA A 305 14.52 -10.32 37.84
C ALA A 305 15.34 -10.58 39.11
N HIS A 306 16.54 -9.97 39.26
CA HIS A 306 17.45 -10.18 40.40
C HIS A 306 17.88 -8.85 41.06
N GLY A 307 17.25 -7.73 40.69
CA GLY A 307 17.33 -6.45 41.40
C GLY A 307 16.01 -6.16 42.09
#